data_AF-A0A5K4F2X7-F1
#
_entry.id   AF-A0A5K4F2X7-F1
#
_cell.length_a   1.000
_cell.length_b   1.000
_cell.length_c   1.000
_cell.angle_alpha   90.00
_cell.angle_beta   90.00
_cell.angle_gamma   90.00
#
_symmetry.space_group_name_H-M   'P 1'
#
loop_
_entity.id
_entity.type
_entity.pdbx_description
1 polymer ?
#
loop_
_entity_poly.entity_id
_entity_poly.type
_entity_poly.pdbx_seq_one_letter_code
_entity_poly.pdbx_strand_id
1 'polypeptide(L)'
;MRNSMYQWNKQNTSTPEQLINFENFQYYGEISVGTPPQKLRVLFDTESTDTWFASRNCWFLDIFCWMFRLYDSSKSSTYVADGSSFQVRYLDSDISGFWSVDTIRIDSLVIRNQAFAEMRNIFSLDYITNKYDGVIGMSSRRISKYGNIPMFPNILANGVNMDPIFSFYLNRWVYITY
;
A
#
# COMPACT_ATOMS: atom_id res chain seq x y z
N MET A 1 37.69 10.86 17.45
CA MET A 1 37.48 10.00 16.27
C MET A 1 35.96 9.86 16.05
N ARG A 2 35.34 10.68 15.19
CA ARG A 2 33.86 10.76 15.03
C ARG A 2 33.42 10.97 13.57
N ASN A 3 34.17 10.44 12.59
CA ASN A 3 33.95 10.72 11.15
C ASN A 3 33.66 9.48 10.28
N SER A 4 32.95 8.45 10.75
CA SER A 4 32.66 7.26 9.92
C SER A 4 31.21 6.79 9.87
N MET A 5 30.24 7.46 10.50
CA MET A 5 28.88 6.89 10.62
C MET A 5 27.97 7.11 9.40
N TYR A 6 28.38 7.87 8.39
CA TYR A 6 27.52 8.18 7.23
C TYR A 6 28.26 8.08 5.88
N GLN A 7 29.11 7.06 5.73
CA GLN A 7 29.56 6.64 4.40
C GLN A 7 28.35 6.00 3.71
N TRP A 8 27.59 6.80 2.95
CA TRP A 8 26.54 6.31 2.06
C TRP A 8 27.17 5.23 1.17
N ASN A 9 26.79 3.98 1.39
CA ASN A 9 27.26 2.89 0.56
C ASN A 9 26.73 3.14 -0.85
N LYS A 10 27.63 3.51 -1.78
CA LYS A 10 27.30 3.71 -3.20
C LYS A 10 26.76 2.45 -3.89
N GLN A 11 26.73 1.32 -3.18
CA GLN A 11 26.10 0.08 -3.64
C GLN A 11 24.61 -0.01 -3.28
N ASN A 12 24.06 0.94 -2.51
CA ASN A 12 22.64 0.94 -2.18
C ASN A 12 21.84 1.32 -3.43
N THR A 13 21.23 0.30 -4.02
CA THR A 13 20.28 0.46 -5.11
C THR A 13 19.01 1.05 -4.53
N SER A 14 18.64 2.26 -4.92
CA SER A 14 17.29 2.76 -4.69
C SER A 14 16.34 2.11 -5.69
N THR A 15 15.11 1.84 -5.27
CA THR A 15 14.02 1.44 -6.17
C THR A 15 13.02 2.60 -6.20
N PRO A 16 13.17 3.53 -7.15
CA PRO A 16 12.25 4.65 -7.25
C PRO A 16 10.89 4.19 -7.75
N GLU A 17 9.83 4.58 -7.06
CA GLU A 17 8.44 4.47 -7.51
C GLU A 17 7.93 5.88 -7.82
N GLN A 18 7.36 6.09 -9.00
CA GLN A 18 6.84 7.40 -9.38
C GLN A 18 5.45 7.60 -8.79
N LEU A 19 5.30 8.63 -7.94
CA LEU A 19 4.00 9.05 -7.44
C LEU A 19 3.34 10.08 -8.36
N ILE A 20 2.04 9.93 -8.55
CA ILE A 20 1.16 10.88 -9.22
C ILE A 20 0.64 11.85 -8.18
N ASN A 21 0.90 13.13 -8.37
CA ASN A 21 0.32 14.21 -7.58
C ASN A 21 -1.07 14.57 -8.14
N PHE A 22 -2.10 14.33 -7.35
CA PHE A 22 -3.46 14.80 -7.60
C PHE A 22 -3.82 15.94 -6.64
N GLU A 23 -3.96 17.13 -7.21
CA GLU A 23 -4.40 18.37 -6.52
C GLU A 23 -3.55 18.78 -5.30
N ASN A 24 -2.28 18.36 -5.24
CA ASN A 24 -1.40 18.50 -4.08
C ASN A 24 -1.94 17.85 -2.80
N PHE A 25 -2.94 16.98 -2.92
CA PHE A 25 -3.63 16.36 -1.79
C PHE A 25 -3.41 14.85 -1.74
N GLN A 26 -3.40 14.17 -2.90
CA GLN A 26 -3.18 12.72 -2.99
C GLN A 26 -1.93 12.42 -3.81
N TYR A 27 -0.96 11.75 -3.20
CA TYR A 27 0.25 11.28 -3.88
C TYR A 27 0.22 9.75 -3.90
N TYR A 28 -0.13 9.16 -5.04
CA TYR A 28 -0.33 7.72 -5.17
C TYR A 28 0.54 7.13 -6.28
N GLY A 29 0.98 5.89 -6.11
CA GLY A 29 1.75 5.14 -7.12
C GLY A 29 0.93 4.01 -7.74
N GLU A 30 1.43 3.38 -8.80
CA GLU A 30 0.82 2.17 -9.37
C GLU A 30 1.68 0.95 -9.03
N ILE A 31 1.11 0.05 -8.25
CA ILE A 31 1.75 -1.23 -7.90
C ILE A 31 1.04 -2.38 -8.58
N SER A 32 1.61 -3.58 -8.49
CA SER A 32 0.92 -4.80 -8.90
C SER A 32 0.88 -5.86 -7.81
N VAL A 33 -0.27 -6.53 -7.66
CA VAL A 33 -0.50 -7.57 -6.64
C VAL A 33 -0.87 -8.89 -7.30
N GLY A 34 -0.36 -10.00 -6.78
CA GLY A 34 -0.69 -11.35 -7.24
C GLY A 34 0.06 -11.81 -8.48
N THR A 35 -0.32 -13.00 -8.97
CA THR A 35 0.29 -13.65 -10.14
C THR A 35 -0.80 -14.30 -11.02
N PRO A 36 -1.10 -13.79 -12.24
CA PRO A 36 -0.44 -12.67 -12.89
C PRO A 36 -0.66 -11.34 -12.15
N PRO A 37 0.21 -10.34 -12.36
CA PRO A 37 0.14 -9.07 -11.64
C PRO A 37 -1.14 -8.28 -11.95
N GLN A 38 -1.84 -7.86 -10.90
CA GLN A 38 -3.05 -7.02 -10.97
C GLN A 38 -2.70 -5.59 -10.53
N LYS A 39 -2.92 -4.62 -11.41
CA LYS A 39 -2.52 -3.23 -11.18
C LYS A 39 -3.49 -2.50 -10.25
N LEU A 40 -2.95 -1.86 -9.22
CA LEU A 40 -3.69 -1.06 -8.24
C LEU A 40 -2.99 0.28 -8.01
N ARG A 41 -3.76 1.34 -7.82
CA ARG A 41 -3.23 2.64 -7.34
C ARG A 41 -3.16 2.60 -5.82
N VAL A 42 -2.07 3.03 -5.23
CA VAL A 42 -1.92 3.00 -3.77
C VAL A 42 -1.39 4.30 -3.22
N LEU A 43 -1.96 4.74 -2.10
CA LEU A 43 -1.36 5.74 -1.25
C LEU A 43 -0.31 5.07 -0.36
N PHE A 44 0.89 5.65 -0.28
CA PHE A 44 1.87 5.24 0.72
C PHE A 44 1.70 6.09 1.96
N ASP A 45 1.16 5.49 3.02
CA ASP A 45 0.78 6.18 4.24
C ASP A 45 1.81 5.95 5.35
N THR A 46 2.55 6.98 5.71
CA THR A 46 3.59 6.90 6.76
C THR A 46 3.03 6.79 8.16
N GLU A 47 1.77 7.15 8.38
CA GLU A 47 1.14 7.15 9.70
C GLU A 47 0.51 5.78 10.03
N SER A 48 0.11 5.01 9.03
CA SER A 48 -0.49 3.68 9.22
C SER A 48 0.50 2.53 9.05
N THR A 49 0.12 1.40 9.67
CA THR A 49 0.90 0.15 9.67
C THR A 49 0.36 -0.88 8.70
N ASP A 50 -0.96 -0.90 8.50
CA ASP A 50 -1.63 -1.94 7.75
C ASP A 50 -1.69 -1.62 6.25
N THR A 51 -1.49 -2.64 5.41
CA THR A 51 -1.73 -2.54 3.96
C THR A 51 -3.12 -3.06 3.65
N TRP A 52 -3.85 -2.40 2.76
CA TRP A 52 -5.17 -2.85 2.34
C TRP A 52 -5.50 -2.44 0.91
N PHE A 53 -6.35 -3.23 0.24
CA PHE A 53 -6.83 -2.99 -1.12
C PHE A 53 -8.34 -3.19 -1.21
N ALA A 54 -8.98 -2.47 -2.12
CA ALA A 54 -10.36 -2.76 -2.49
C ALA A 54 -10.47 -4.18 -3.09
N SER A 55 -11.40 -4.99 -2.58
CA SER A 55 -11.53 -6.40 -2.95
C SER A 55 -12.60 -6.63 -4.02
N ARG A 56 -12.38 -7.62 -4.89
CA ARG A 56 -13.42 -8.16 -5.79
C ARG A 56 -14.61 -8.75 -5.01
N ASN A 57 -14.40 -9.10 -3.75
CA ASN A 57 -15.44 -9.55 -2.82
C ASN A 57 -16.20 -8.39 -2.14
N CYS A 58 -15.99 -7.16 -2.60
CA CYS A 58 -16.77 -6.02 -2.14
C CYS A 58 -18.26 -6.22 -2.37
N TRP A 59 -19.06 -5.68 -1.45
CA TRP A 59 -20.51 -5.79 -1.48
C TRP A 59 -21.08 -5.13 -2.74
N PHE A 60 -21.86 -5.88 -3.50
CA PHE A 60 -22.36 -5.45 -4.81
C PHE A 60 -23.14 -4.12 -4.80
N LEU A 61 -23.84 -3.84 -3.69
CA LEU A 61 -24.60 -2.60 -3.49
C LEU A 61 -23.74 -1.42 -3.04
N ASP A 62 -22.47 -1.64 -2.71
CA ASP A 62 -21.51 -0.58 -2.44
C ASP A 62 -21.06 0.02 -3.78
N ILE A 63 -21.76 1.06 -4.21
CA ILE A 63 -21.49 1.77 -5.47
C ILE A 63 -20.04 2.26 -5.56
N PHE A 64 -19.35 2.46 -4.43
CA PHE A 64 -17.96 2.92 -4.43
C PHE A 64 -17.01 1.85 -4.94
N CYS A 65 -17.34 0.57 -4.79
CA CYS A 65 -16.52 -0.50 -5.35
C CYS A 65 -16.50 -0.54 -6.87
N TRP A 66 -17.44 0.14 -7.54
CA TRP A 66 -17.44 0.31 -8.98
C TRP A 66 -16.43 1.36 -9.46
N MET A 67 -15.91 2.19 -8.55
CA MET A 67 -14.94 3.26 -8.84
C MET A 67 -13.49 2.79 -8.71
N PHE A 68 -13.26 1.66 -8.04
CA PHE A 68 -11.93 1.14 -7.76
C PHE A 68 -11.52 0.04 -8.73
N ARG A 69 -10.21 -0.08 -8.94
CA ARG A 69 -9.63 -1.33 -9.43
C ARG A 69 -9.62 -2.30 -8.26
N LEU A 70 -10.26 -3.45 -8.46
CA LEU A 70 -10.46 -4.43 -7.40
C LEU A 70 -9.43 -5.54 -7.51
N TYR A 71 -8.77 -5.84 -6.39
CA TYR A 71 -7.94 -7.04 -6.28
C TYR A 71 -8.81 -8.29 -6.30
N ASP A 72 -8.47 -9.25 -7.15
CA ASP A 72 -9.20 -10.49 -7.36
C ASP A 72 -8.31 -11.69 -7.00
N SER A 73 -8.41 -12.16 -5.76
CA SER A 73 -7.62 -13.30 -5.27
C SER A 73 -7.82 -14.58 -6.07
N SER A 74 -9.01 -14.78 -6.66
CA SER A 74 -9.31 -15.97 -7.48
C SER A 74 -8.44 -16.08 -8.74
N LYS A 75 -7.84 -14.97 -9.18
CA LYS A 75 -6.98 -14.90 -10.36
C LYS A 75 -5.50 -15.02 -10.03
N SER A 76 -5.12 -15.04 -8.76
CA SER A 76 -3.71 -15.07 -8.36
C SER A 76 -3.27 -16.47 -7.94
N SER A 77 -2.26 -17.00 -8.63
CA SER A 77 -1.63 -18.29 -8.30
C SER A 77 -0.68 -18.22 -7.10
N THR A 78 -0.32 -17.01 -6.64
CA THR A 78 0.52 -16.79 -5.45
C THR A 78 -0.27 -16.37 -4.22
N TYR A 79 -1.60 -16.29 -4.36
CA TYR A 79 -2.51 -15.98 -3.27
C TYR A 79 -2.51 -17.10 -2.21
N VAL A 80 -2.49 -16.70 -0.95
CA VAL A 80 -2.68 -17.54 0.21
C VAL A 80 -3.78 -16.93 1.07
N ALA A 81 -4.82 -17.72 1.34
CA ALA A 81 -5.91 -17.31 2.20
C ALA A 81 -5.47 -17.25 3.67
N ASP A 82 -5.81 -16.14 4.34
CA ASP A 82 -5.77 -16.01 5.80
C ASP A 82 -7.22 -16.02 6.30
N GLY A 83 -8.03 -15.04 5.85
CA GLY A 83 -9.46 -14.98 6.11
C GLY A 83 -9.84 -14.44 7.49
N SER A 84 -8.87 -14.15 8.37
CA SER A 84 -9.15 -13.47 9.64
C SER A 84 -9.73 -12.08 9.39
N SER A 85 -10.67 -11.67 10.24
CA SER A 85 -11.40 -10.41 10.05
C SER A 85 -10.49 -9.20 10.23
N PHE A 86 -10.61 -8.22 9.33
CA PHE A 86 -10.03 -6.91 9.48
C PHE A 86 -11.15 -5.87 9.63
N GLN A 87 -11.03 -5.00 10.62
CA GLN A 87 -11.95 -3.88 10.79
C GLN A 87 -11.17 -2.65 11.25
N VAL A 88 -11.45 -1.53 10.63
CA VAL A 88 -10.86 -0.25 10.98
C VAL A 88 -11.95 0.81 10.93
N ARG A 89 -11.93 1.70 11.91
CA ARG A 89 -12.80 2.86 11.92
C ARG A 89 -11.98 4.06 11.48
N TYR A 90 -12.38 4.66 10.37
CA TYR A 90 -11.85 5.94 9.90
C TYR A 90 -12.96 6.98 10.05
N LEU A 91 -12.74 7.95 10.94
CA LEU A 91 -13.75 8.95 11.29
C LEU A 91 -15.08 8.29 11.70
N ASP A 92 -16.14 8.55 10.95
CA ASP A 92 -17.48 8.00 11.15
C ASP A 92 -17.79 6.77 10.29
N SER A 93 -16.79 6.23 9.59
CA SER A 93 -16.93 5.09 8.69
C SER A 93 -16.23 3.85 9.24
N ASP A 94 -16.98 2.76 9.37
CA ASP A 94 -16.45 1.44 9.70
C ASP A 94 -16.12 0.69 8.41
N ILE A 95 -14.84 0.66 8.07
CA ILE A 95 -14.32 -0.08 6.92
C ILE A 95 -13.97 -1.49 7.40
N SER A 96 -14.41 -2.50 6.66
CA SER A 96 -14.19 -3.88 7.05
C SER A 96 -13.87 -4.78 5.87
N GLY A 97 -13.17 -5.87 6.19
CA GLY A 97 -12.60 -6.78 5.24
C GLY A 97 -12.06 -8.03 5.92
N PHE A 98 -11.13 -8.69 5.24
CA PHE A 98 -10.44 -9.87 5.77
C PHE A 98 -8.99 -9.87 5.31
N TRP A 99 -8.11 -10.50 6.08
CA TRP A 99 -6.71 -10.63 5.72
C TRP A 99 -6.49 -11.63 4.60
N SER A 100 -5.53 -11.31 3.75
CA SER A 100 -5.08 -12.08 2.61
C SER A 100 -3.56 -11.94 2.50
N VAL A 101 -2.90 -12.93 1.90
CA VAL A 101 -1.45 -12.91 1.68
C VAL A 101 -1.18 -13.11 0.19
N ASP A 102 -0.32 -12.29 -0.41
CA ASP A 102 0.12 -12.47 -1.79
C ASP A 102 1.47 -11.79 -2.06
N THR A 103 1.92 -11.82 -3.31
CA THR A 103 3.10 -11.11 -3.81
C THR A 103 2.73 -9.70 -4.25
N ILE A 104 3.43 -8.70 -3.71
CA ILE A 104 3.30 -7.30 -4.11
C ILE A 104 4.55 -6.89 -4.88
N ARG A 105 4.37 -6.12 -5.94
CA ARG A 105 5.44 -5.59 -6.79
C ARG A 105 5.34 -4.07 -6.86
N ILE A 106 6.44 -3.40 -6.54
CA ILE A 106 6.58 -1.94 -6.60
C ILE A 106 7.77 -1.69 -7.53
N ASP A 107 7.50 -1.26 -8.76
CA ASP A 107 8.48 -1.24 -9.84
C ASP A 107 9.27 -2.57 -9.93
N SER A 108 10.57 -2.54 -9.68
CA SER A 108 11.50 -3.67 -9.70
C SER A 108 11.53 -4.48 -8.39
N LEU A 109 10.90 -3.98 -7.33
CA LEU A 109 10.82 -4.63 -6.03
C LEU A 109 9.77 -5.75 -6.05
N VAL A 110 10.14 -6.95 -5.61
CA VAL A 110 9.21 -8.09 -5.49
C VAL A 110 9.16 -8.53 -4.03
N ILE A 111 8.05 -8.23 -3.36
CA ILE A 111 7.78 -8.55 -1.97
C ILE A 111 6.85 -9.77 -1.94
N ARG A 112 7.38 -10.93 -1.55
CA ARG A 112 6.58 -12.15 -1.42
C ARG A 112 5.95 -12.24 -0.02
N ASN A 113 4.88 -13.02 0.07
CA ASN A 113 4.18 -13.33 1.32
C ASN A 113 3.78 -12.07 2.11
N GLN A 114 3.34 -11.01 1.42
CA GLN A 114 2.88 -9.79 2.06
C GLN A 114 1.42 -9.94 2.47
N ALA A 115 1.15 -9.79 3.76
CA ALA A 115 -0.21 -9.71 4.29
C ALA A 115 -0.82 -8.33 4.00
N PHE A 116 -2.09 -8.31 3.60
CA PHE A 116 -2.91 -7.11 3.42
C PHE A 116 -4.39 -7.42 3.69
N ALA A 117 -5.17 -6.41 4.05
CA ALA A 117 -6.61 -6.55 4.16
C ALA A 117 -7.30 -6.36 2.80
N GLU A 118 -8.15 -7.29 2.44
CA GLU A 118 -9.11 -7.16 1.35
C GLU A 118 -10.38 -6.48 1.87
N MET A 119 -10.57 -5.21 1.48
CA MET A 119 -11.70 -4.42 1.94
C MET A 119 -12.97 -4.77 1.18
N ARG A 120 -14.03 -5.11 1.94
CA ARG A 120 -15.34 -5.52 1.40
C ARG A 120 -16.42 -4.47 1.59
N ASN A 121 -16.31 -3.65 2.64
CA ASN A 121 -17.19 -2.53 2.91
C ASN A 121 -16.29 -1.29 3.03
N ILE A 122 -16.38 -0.40 2.06
CA ILE A 122 -15.55 0.81 1.95
C ILE A 122 -16.49 2.03 1.93
N PHE A 123 -17.72 1.88 2.42
CA PHE A 123 -18.71 2.95 2.37
C PHE A 123 -18.27 4.11 3.27
N SER A 124 -17.71 5.14 2.64
CA SER A 124 -17.28 6.36 3.30
C SER A 124 -17.21 7.49 2.27
N LEU A 125 -17.81 8.63 2.61
CA LEU A 125 -17.83 9.81 1.74
C LEU A 125 -16.41 10.33 1.43
N ASP A 126 -15.45 10.03 2.31
CA ASP A 126 -14.05 10.42 2.15
C ASP A 126 -13.38 9.68 0.98
N TYR A 127 -13.94 8.56 0.52
CA TYR A 127 -13.36 7.74 -0.54
C TYR A 127 -13.93 8.02 -1.92
N ILE A 128 -14.99 8.82 -2.04
CA ILE A 128 -15.66 9.12 -3.32
C ILE A 128 -14.71 9.82 -4.29
N THR A 129 -13.88 10.72 -3.77
CA THR A 129 -12.95 11.52 -4.58
C THR A 129 -11.55 10.91 -4.64
N ASN A 130 -11.34 9.76 -3.99
CA ASN A 130 -10.03 9.12 -3.96
C ASN A 130 -9.66 8.55 -5.33
N LYS A 131 -8.41 8.78 -5.71
CA LYS A 131 -7.83 8.28 -6.96
C LYS A 131 -7.01 7.01 -6.77
N TYR A 132 -6.91 6.52 -5.54
CA TYR A 132 -6.21 5.30 -5.18
C TYR A 132 -7.20 4.17 -4.82
N ASP A 133 -6.77 2.93 -5.07
CA ASP A 133 -7.51 1.68 -4.89
C ASP A 133 -7.13 0.96 -3.57
N GLY A 134 -6.17 1.52 -2.82
CA GLY A 134 -5.74 1.00 -1.53
C GLY A 134 -4.65 1.83 -0.87
N VAL A 135 -4.20 1.39 0.31
CA VAL A 135 -3.17 2.05 1.11
C VAL A 135 -2.09 1.04 1.46
N ILE A 136 -0.83 1.47 1.39
CA ILE A 136 0.31 0.76 1.94
C ILE A 136 0.79 1.52 3.19
N GLY A 137 0.60 0.92 4.36
CA GLY A 137 1.20 1.41 5.60
C GLY A 137 2.73 1.33 5.57
N MET A 138 3.37 2.48 5.78
CA MET A 138 4.83 2.68 5.76
C MET A 138 5.41 3.04 7.13
N SER A 139 4.61 2.91 8.21
CA SER A 139 5.13 3.11 9.57
C SER A 139 6.29 2.15 9.89
N SER A 140 7.18 2.56 10.80
CA SER A 140 8.34 1.77 11.21
C SER A 140 8.03 0.60 12.16
N ARG A 141 6.74 0.28 12.38
CA ARG A 141 6.35 -0.84 13.24
C ARG A 141 6.82 -2.16 12.64
N ARG A 142 7.33 -3.05 13.48
CA ARG A 142 7.78 -4.40 13.07
C ARG A 142 6.63 -5.39 12.92
N ILE A 143 5.53 -5.18 13.65
CA ILE A 143 4.35 -6.04 13.69
C ILE A 143 3.12 -5.13 13.79
N SER A 144 2.07 -5.44 13.03
CA SER A 144 0.77 -4.77 13.11
C SER A 144 -0.03 -5.16 14.36
N LYS A 145 -1.11 -4.43 14.66
CA LYS A 145 -2.06 -4.83 15.71
C LYS A 145 -2.61 -6.26 15.50
N TYR A 146 -2.67 -6.72 14.25
CA TYR A 146 -3.19 -8.01 13.84
C TYR A 146 -2.15 -9.12 13.79
N GLY A 147 -0.89 -8.84 14.20
CA GLY A 147 0.19 -9.84 14.19
C GLY A 147 0.88 -10.02 12.83
N ASN A 148 0.41 -9.35 11.78
CA ASN A 148 0.99 -9.38 10.45
C ASN A 148 2.25 -8.52 10.34
N ILE A 149 3.20 -8.94 9.49
CA ILE A 149 4.41 -8.18 9.18
C ILE A 149 4.06 -7.04 8.21
N PRO A 150 4.27 -5.77 8.61
CA PRO A 150 4.02 -4.61 7.74
C PRO A 150 4.94 -4.59 6.53
N MET A 151 4.59 -3.76 5.54
CA MET A 151 5.30 -3.70 4.25
C MET A 151 6.79 -3.45 4.40
N PHE A 152 7.17 -2.39 5.14
CA PHE A 152 8.57 -1.97 5.19
C PHE A 152 9.50 -3.01 5.83
N PRO A 153 9.17 -3.62 6.99
CA PRO A 153 9.91 -4.78 7.50
C PRO A 153 9.99 -5.96 6.52
N ASN A 154 8.93 -6.26 5.77
CA ASN A 154 8.92 -7.39 4.83
C ASN A 154 9.79 -7.11 3.59
N ILE A 155 9.86 -5.86 3.13
CA ILE A 155 10.79 -5.43 2.07
C ILE A 155 12.23 -5.75 2.49
N LEU A 156 12.62 -5.35 3.71
CA LEU A 156 13.96 -5.62 4.25
C LEU A 156 14.22 -7.12 4.40
N ALA A 157 13.21 -7.90 4.78
CA ALA A 157 13.31 -9.35 4.92
C ALA A 157 13.42 -10.10 3.57
N ASN A 158 12.88 -9.55 2.48
CA ASN A 158 12.97 -10.13 1.12
C ASN A 158 14.37 -9.96 0.47
N GLY A 159 15.39 -9.61 1.26
CA GLY A 159 16.80 -9.64 0.84
C GLY A 159 17.24 -8.45 -0.01
N VAL A 160 16.48 -7.35 0.05
CA VAL A 160 16.76 -6.15 -0.71
C VAL A 160 17.90 -5.41 0.00
N ASN A 161 19.04 -5.23 -0.68
CA ASN A 161 20.21 -4.53 -0.14
C ASN A 161 19.98 -3.01 -0.13
N MET A 162 19.05 -2.58 0.71
CA MET A 162 18.69 -1.19 0.93
C MET A 162 18.97 -0.84 2.38
N ASP A 163 19.39 0.41 2.61
CA ASP A 163 19.29 0.99 3.93
C ASP A 163 17.82 0.94 4.38
N PRO A 164 17.54 0.82 5.69
CA PRO A 164 16.18 0.87 6.24
C PRO A 164 15.65 2.32 6.23
N ILE A 165 15.70 2.97 5.07
CA ILE A 165 15.27 4.34 4.80
C ILE A 165 14.46 4.34 3.50
N PHE A 166 13.30 4.97 3.53
CA PHE A 166 12.56 5.38 2.34
C PHE A 166 12.36 6.91 2.38
N SER A 167 12.06 7.51 1.25
CA SER A 167 11.77 8.94 1.17
C SER A 167 10.71 9.21 0.11
N PHE A 168 9.98 10.32 0.29
CA PHE A 168 9.02 10.82 -0.69
C PHE A 168 9.48 12.17 -1.20
N TYR A 169 9.50 12.34 -2.52
CA TYR A 169 9.63 13.64 -3.14
C TYR A 169 8.25 14.13 -3.57
N LEU A 170 7.71 15.12 -2.86
CA LEU A 170 6.39 15.67 -3.12
C LEU A 170 6.52 17.01 -3.84
N ASN A 171 6.21 17.03 -5.14
CA ASN A 171 6.10 18.28 -5.89
C ASN A 171 4.81 19.02 -5.51
N ARG A 172 4.77 20.35 -5.66
CA ARG A 172 3.55 21.13 -5.48
C ARG A 172 3.28 22.00 -6.70
N TRP A 173 2.05 22.02 -7.17
CA TRP A 173 1.56 23.01 -8.11
C TRP A 173 1.23 24.30 -7.36
N VAL A 174 1.90 25.41 -7.70
CA VAL A 174 1.49 26.75 -7.25
C VAL A 174 0.49 27.25 -8.27
N TYR A 175 -0.78 27.37 -7.88
CA TYR A 175 -1.74 28.11 -8.69
C TYR A 175 -1.32 29.58 -8.67
N ILE A 176 -0.70 30.07 -9.73
CA ILE A 176 -0.56 31.50 -9.96
C ILE A 176 -1.95 31.99 -10.36
N THR A 177 -2.72 32.46 -9.38
CA THR A 177 -3.90 33.28 -9.64
C THR A 177 -3.42 34.61 -10.20
N TYR A 178 -3.76 34.90 -11.45
CA TYR A 178 -3.65 36.24 -12.02
C TYR A 178 -4.76 37.14 -11.47
#